data_AF-A0A670YHK4-F1
#
_entry.id   AF-A0A670YHK4-F1
#
_cell.length_a   1.000
_cell.length_b   1.000
_cell.length_c   1.000
_cell.angle_alpha   90.00
_cell.angle_beta   90.00
_cell.angle_gamma   90.00
#
_symmetry.space_group_name_H-M   'P 1'
#
loop_
_entity.id
_entity.type
_entity.pdbx_description
1 polymer ?
#
loop_
_entity_poly.entity_id
_entity_poly.type
_entity_poly.pdbx_seq_one_letter_code
_entity_poly.pdbx_strand_id
1 'polypeptide(L)'
;MVKNVKQVDVNITFSEKELNASLKLPSEENYKLKLHLLHSIVPEQSLFKVLSTKIEIKMKKPEAVRWDKLEASKPTHDYPSSSHYTKNWDKLVGEIKEEEKNEKLEGDAALNKLFQQIYSDGTDEVKRAMNKSFMESGGTVLSTNWSDVGKRKVEVNPPEDMEWKKY
;
A
#
# COMPACT_ATOMS: atom_id res chain seq x y z
N MET A 1 27.17 -15.71 -0.54
CA MET A 1 27.33 -16.49 -1.79
C MET A 1 28.09 -17.76 -1.46
N VAL A 2 27.48 -18.93 -1.66
CA VAL A 2 28.14 -20.22 -1.45
C VAL A 2 29.02 -20.50 -2.68
N LYS A 3 30.34 -20.54 -2.51
CA LYS A 3 31.31 -20.77 -3.59
C LYS A 3 32.06 -22.09 -3.33
N ASN A 4 32.23 -22.91 -4.37
CA ASN A 4 33.10 -24.10 -4.37
C ASN A 4 32.70 -25.22 -3.39
N VAL A 5 31.42 -25.61 -3.39
CA VAL A 5 30.94 -26.77 -2.62
C VAL A 5 31.13 -28.04 -3.43
N LYS A 6 31.75 -29.06 -2.83
CA LYS A 6 31.91 -30.38 -3.47
C LYS A 6 30.57 -31.12 -3.42
N GLN A 7 30.29 -31.92 -4.44
CA GLN A 7 29.04 -32.70 -4.53
C GLN A 7 28.83 -33.65 -3.32
N VAL A 8 29.92 -34.05 -2.66
CA VAL A 8 29.91 -34.91 -1.46
C VAL A 8 29.35 -34.19 -0.23
N ASP A 9 29.43 -32.86 -0.18
CA ASP A 9 29.05 -32.05 0.97
C ASP A 9 27.58 -31.59 0.92
N VAL A 10 26.86 -31.95 -0.16
CA VAL A 10 25.46 -31.60 -0.39
C VAL A 10 24.59 -32.84 -0.23
N ASN A 11 23.69 -32.81 0.75
CA ASN A 11 22.66 -33.82 0.93
C ASN A 11 21.29 -33.20 0.62
N ILE A 12 20.62 -33.69 -0.42
CA ILE A 12 19.27 -33.25 -0.78
C ILE A 12 18.36 -34.46 -0.72
N THR A 13 17.31 -34.36 0.10
CA THR A 13 16.26 -35.37 0.19
C THR A 13 14.94 -34.79 -0.31
N PHE A 14 14.33 -35.52 -1.23
CA PHE A 14 13.01 -35.23 -1.77
C PHE A 14 11.99 -36.10 -1.05
N SER A 15 10.93 -35.49 -0.52
CA SER A 15 9.74 -36.16 -0.03
C SER A 15 8.54 -35.70 -0.85
N GLU A 16 7.41 -36.40 -0.74
CA GLU A 16 6.22 -36.06 -1.53
C GLU A 16 5.80 -34.59 -1.39
N LYS A 17 5.87 -34.00 -0.19
CA LYS A 17 5.48 -32.60 0.08
C LYS A 17 6.55 -31.79 0.78
N GLU A 18 7.78 -32.28 0.87
CA GLU A 18 8.87 -31.60 1.56
C GLU A 18 10.18 -31.72 0.78
N LEU A 19 10.99 -30.67 0.80
CA LEU A 19 12.35 -30.67 0.31
C LEU A 19 13.30 -30.28 1.43
N ASN A 20 14.29 -31.12 1.70
CA ASN A 20 15.34 -30.82 2.67
C ASN A 20 16.69 -30.80 1.95
N ALA A 21 17.40 -29.68 2.02
CA ALA A 21 18.75 -29.54 1.51
C ALA A 21 19.69 -29.16 2.64
N SER A 22 20.69 -30.00 2.89
CA SER A 22 21.74 -29.77 3.89
C SER A 22 23.07 -29.62 3.17
N LEU A 23 23.75 -28.51 3.40
CA LEU A 23 25.08 -28.21 2.88
C LEU A 23 26.06 -28.14 4.04
N LYS A 24 27.11 -28.95 3.95
CA LYS A 24 28.27 -28.86 4.85
C LYS A 24 29.29 -27.93 4.22
N LEU A 25 29.43 -26.73 4.78
CA LEU A 25 30.45 -25.79 4.31
C LEU A 25 31.77 -26.05 5.06
N PRO A 26 32.93 -25.83 4.41
CA PRO A 26 34.23 -25.90 5.08
C PRO A 26 34.44 -24.73 6.06
N SER A 27 33.67 -23.65 5.90
CA SER A 27 33.52 -22.59 6.89
C SER A 27 32.39 -23.06 7.81
N GLU A 28 32.65 -23.23 9.11
CA GLU A 28 31.93 -24.03 10.13
C GLU A 28 30.39 -23.93 10.23
N GLU A 29 29.73 -23.13 9.42
CA GLU A 29 28.28 -23.01 9.35
C GLU A 29 27.67 -24.06 8.41
N ASN A 30 26.99 -25.04 9.00
CA ASN A 30 26.17 -25.98 8.24
C ASN A 30 24.87 -25.29 7.81
N TYR A 31 24.63 -25.17 6.51
CA TYR A 31 23.40 -24.58 6.00
C TYR A 31 22.33 -25.66 5.80
N LYS A 32 21.16 -25.48 6.41
CA LYS A 32 20.01 -26.38 6.27
C LYS A 32 18.80 -25.61 5.75
N LEU A 33 18.29 -26.03 4.62
CA LEU A 33 17.07 -25.50 4.01
C LEU A 33 15.98 -26.57 4.09
N LYS A 34 14.88 -26.27 4.78
CA LYS A 34 13.69 -27.11 4.83
C LYS A 34 12.51 -26.34 4.22
N LEU A 35 12.00 -26.86 3.11
CA LEU A 35 10.87 -26.30 2.38
C LEU A 35 9.68 -27.26 2.46
N HIS A 36 8.54 -26.77 2.91
CA HIS A 36 7.27 -27.49 2.78
C HIS A 36 6.64 -27.06 1.45
N LEU A 37 6.45 -28.01 0.52
CA LEU A 37 5.96 -27.72 -0.82
C LEU A 37 4.43 -27.59 -0.81
N LEU A 38 3.91 -26.65 -1.58
CA LEU A 38 2.46 -26.41 -1.68
C LEU A 38 1.72 -27.62 -2.29
N HIS A 39 2.31 -28.24 -3.31
CA HIS A 39 1.77 -29.44 -3.94
C HIS A 39 2.75 -30.60 -3.84
N SER A 40 2.23 -31.80 -4.07
CA SER A 40 3.06 -33.00 -4.12
C SER A 40 4.02 -32.97 -5.31
N ILE A 41 5.18 -33.61 -5.14
CA ILE A 41 6.18 -33.87 -6.17
C ILE A 41 6.42 -35.38 -6.27
N VAL A 42 6.96 -35.84 -7.40
CA VAL A 42 7.43 -37.21 -7.58
C VAL A 42 8.92 -37.25 -7.21
N PRO A 43 9.30 -37.77 -6.03
CA PRO A 43 10.69 -37.74 -5.56
C PRO A 43 11.63 -38.51 -6.49
N GLU A 44 11.18 -39.64 -7.02
CA GLU A 44 11.97 -40.54 -7.87
C GLU A 44 12.40 -39.92 -9.21
N GLN A 45 11.60 -38.96 -9.72
CA GLN A 45 11.88 -38.26 -10.98
C GLN A 45 12.48 -36.87 -10.76
N SER A 46 12.76 -36.51 -9.51
CA SER A 46 13.36 -35.23 -9.15
C SER A 46 14.89 -35.33 -9.17
N LEU A 47 15.54 -34.30 -9.70
CA LEU A 47 16.98 -34.29 -9.94
C LEU A 47 17.61 -33.06 -9.30
N PHE A 48 18.85 -33.18 -8.85
CA PHE A 48 19.66 -32.03 -8.42
C PHE A 48 21.01 -32.02 -9.12
N LYS A 49 21.52 -30.82 -9.41
CA LYS A 49 22.85 -30.62 -10.00
C LYS A 49 23.60 -29.58 -9.20
N VAL A 50 24.78 -29.96 -8.71
CA VAL A 50 25.69 -29.06 -8.01
C VAL A 50 26.59 -28.39 -9.04
N LEU A 51 26.56 -27.06 -9.10
CA LEU A 51 27.45 -26.23 -9.92
C LEU A 51 28.44 -25.47 -9.01
N SER A 52 29.44 -24.83 -9.60
CA SER A 52 30.48 -24.11 -8.86
C SER A 52 29.96 -22.91 -8.03
N THR A 53 28.85 -22.30 -8.47
CA THR A 53 28.28 -21.07 -7.88
C THR A 53 26.86 -21.24 -7.34
N LYS A 54 26.18 -22.35 -7.64
CA LYS A 54 24.78 -22.60 -7.28
C LYS A 54 24.44 -24.09 -7.28
N ILE A 55 23.32 -24.42 -6.68
CA ILE A 55 22.74 -25.76 -6.75
C ILE A 55 21.40 -25.63 -7.48
N GLU A 56 21.23 -26.37 -8.56
CA GLU A 56 19.97 -26.43 -9.31
C GLU A 56 19.17 -27.64 -8.86
N ILE A 57 17.92 -27.41 -8.47
CA ILE A 57 16.99 -28.43 -8.00
C ILE A 57 15.81 -28.47 -8.97
N LYS A 58 15.57 -29.63 -9.58
CA LYS A 58 14.50 -29.86 -10.54
C LYS A 58 13.51 -30.85 -9.95
N MET A 59 12.34 -30.35 -9.55
CA MET A 59 11.26 -31.17 -8.99
C MET A 59 10.23 -31.50 -10.08
N LYS A 60 9.87 -32.78 -10.21
CA LYS A 60 8.82 -33.22 -11.13
C LYS A 60 7.46 -33.16 -10.44
N LYS A 61 6.52 -32.41 -11.01
CA LYS A 61 5.13 -32.39 -10.56
C LYS A 61 4.40 -33.66 -11.03
N PRO A 62 3.57 -34.30 -10.18
CA PRO A 62 2.74 -35.43 -10.56
C PRO A 62 1.62 -34.99 -11.51
N GLU A 63 1.01 -33.84 -11.22
CA GLU A 63 -0.07 -33.26 -12.00
C GLU A 63 0.40 -31.98 -12.70
N ALA A 64 -0.20 -31.67 -13.85
CA ALA A 64 0.05 -30.44 -14.61
C ALA A 64 -0.63 -29.22 -13.95
N VAL A 65 -0.29 -28.95 -12.69
CA VAL A 65 -0.87 -27.87 -11.89
C VAL A 65 0.06 -26.66 -11.87
N ARG A 66 -0.52 -25.47 -12.09
CA ARG A 66 0.17 -24.19 -11.92
C ARG A 66 0.39 -23.96 -10.42
N TRP A 67 1.64 -23.65 -10.04
CA TRP A 67 1.97 -23.33 -8.65
C TRP A 67 2.12 -21.82 -8.55
N ASP A 68 1.23 -21.16 -7.81
CA ASP A 68 1.37 -19.72 -7.55
C ASP A 68 2.44 -19.44 -6.49
N LYS A 69 2.70 -20.39 -5.59
CA LYS A 69 3.78 -20.35 -4.60
C LYS A 69 4.49 -21.71 -4.52
N LEU A 70 5.80 -21.68 -4.25
CA LEU A 70 6.59 -22.90 -4.07
C LEU A 70 6.34 -23.53 -2.69
N GLU A 71 6.35 -22.68 -1.66
CA GLU A 71 6.15 -23.10 -0.28
C GLU A 71 4.67 -23.08 0.09
N ALA A 72 4.22 -24.16 0.73
CA ALA A 72 3.02 -24.12 1.53
C ALA A 72 3.27 -23.07 2.62
N SER A 73 2.34 -22.11 2.77
CA SER A 73 2.39 -21.24 3.94
C SER A 73 2.45 -22.14 5.16
N LYS A 74 3.52 -22.02 5.96
CA LYS A 74 3.50 -22.56 7.32
C LYS A 74 2.18 -22.10 7.94
N PRO A 75 1.49 -22.91 8.76
CA PRO A 75 0.53 -22.32 9.67
C PRO A 75 1.34 -21.27 10.42
N THR A 76 1.12 -20.01 10.08
CA THR A 76 1.45 -18.91 10.96
C THR A 76 0.85 -19.37 12.27
N HIS A 77 1.68 -19.49 13.32
CA HIS A 77 1.10 -19.45 14.63
C HIS A 77 0.26 -18.17 14.58
N ASP A 78 -1.07 -18.32 14.52
CA ASP A 78 -1.98 -17.36 15.08
C ASP A 78 -1.51 -17.26 16.53
N TYR A 79 -0.52 -16.40 16.73
CA TYR A 79 -0.22 -15.89 18.04
C TYR A 79 -1.57 -15.34 18.48
N PRO A 80 -2.15 -15.83 19.59
CA PRO A 80 -3.33 -15.19 20.11
C PRO A 80 -2.86 -13.78 20.40
N SER A 81 -3.20 -12.85 19.52
CA SER A 81 -2.92 -11.45 19.72
C SER A 81 -3.57 -11.15 21.06
N SER A 82 -2.76 -10.91 22.08
CA SER A 82 -3.24 -10.48 23.39
C SER A 82 -3.96 -9.13 23.31
N SER A 83 -3.99 -8.51 22.14
CA SER A 83 -4.93 -7.46 21.76
C SER A 83 -6.23 -8.09 21.23
N HIS A 84 -7.27 -8.07 22.09
CA HIS A 84 -8.69 -8.23 21.72
C HIS A 84 -9.22 -7.08 20.83
N TYR A 85 -8.34 -6.23 20.29
CA TYR A 85 -8.71 -5.01 19.63
C TYR A 85 -8.25 -5.01 18.18
N THR A 86 -9.16 -5.36 17.27
CA THR A 86 -9.05 -4.99 15.87
C THR A 86 -9.32 -3.49 15.78
N LYS A 87 -8.28 -2.68 15.58
CA LYS A 87 -8.45 -1.23 15.37
C LYS A 87 -9.20 -1.05 14.05
N ASN A 88 -10.49 -0.74 14.17
CA ASN A 88 -11.39 -0.62 13.04
C ASN A 88 -11.09 0.70 12.34
N TRP A 89 -10.28 0.67 11.28
CA TRP A 89 -9.79 1.87 10.59
C TRP A 89 -10.92 2.74 10.03
N ASP A 90 -12.05 2.14 9.64
CA ASP A 90 -13.26 2.87 9.24
C ASP A 90 -13.85 3.72 10.38
N LYS A 91 -13.79 3.22 11.62
CA LYS A 91 -14.27 3.95 12.80
C LYS A 91 -13.32 5.09 13.18
N LEU A 92 -12.01 4.86 13.05
CA LEU A 92 -10.99 5.88 13.28
C LEU A 92 -11.13 7.06 12.30
N VAL A 93 -11.43 6.79 11.03
CA VAL A 93 -11.70 7.84 10.02
C VAL A 93 -12.98 8.62 10.34
N GLY A 94 -13.99 7.94 10.89
CA GLY A 94 -15.21 8.59 11.38
C GLY A 94 -14.96 9.48 12.60
N GLU A 95 -14.25 8.98 13.61
CA GLU A 95 -13.90 9.72 14.83
C GLU A 95 -12.99 10.92 14.52
N ILE A 96 -12.02 10.81 13.61
CA ILE A 96 -11.19 11.96 13.16
C ILE A 96 -12.03 13.03 12.45
N LYS A 97 -12.96 12.63 11.56
CA LYS A 97 -13.89 13.57 10.91
C LYS A 97 -14.82 14.27 11.92
N GLU A 98 -15.18 13.59 12.99
CA GLU A 98 -16.10 14.10 14.01
C GLU A 98 -15.37 14.97 15.04
N GLU A 99 -14.10 14.67 15.36
CA GLU A 99 -13.20 15.53 16.13
C GLU A 99 -12.82 16.80 15.35
N GLU A 100 -12.52 16.74 14.05
CA GLU A 100 -12.34 17.95 13.21
C GLU A 100 -13.60 18.84 13.15
N LYS A 101 -14.78 18.27 13.40
CA LYS A 101 -16.05 19.01 13.42
C LYS A 101 -16.32 19.70 14.75
N ASN A 102 -15.71 19.24 15.84
CA ASN A 102 -15.97 19.67 17.22
C ASN A 102 -14.80 20.42 17.86
N GLU A 103 -13.59 20.34 17.29
CA GLU A 103 -12.52 21.27 17.63
C GLU A 103 -12.93 22.66 17.14
N LYS A 104 -12.96 23.61 18.07
CA LYS A 104 -13.36 25.00 17.83
C LYS A 104 -12.36 25.64 16.87
N LEU A 105 -12.60 25.49 15.57
CA LEU A 105 -11.82 26.14 14.54
C LEU A 105 -12.21 27.62 14.49
N GLU A 106 -11.63 28.42 15.39
CA GLU A 106 -11.70 29.87 15.32
C GLU A 106 -10.95 30.36 14.07
N GLY A 107 -11.63 31.17 13.26
CA GLY A 107 -11.07 31.80 12.05
C GLY A 107 -11.46 31.10 10.76
N ASP A 108 -10.46 30.78 9.93
CA ASP A 108 -10.63 30.41 8.52
C ASP A 108 -11.48 29.15 8.31
N ALA A 109 -11.44 28.18 9.23
CA ALA A 109 -12.20 26.94 9.07
C ALA A 109 -13.71 27.07 9.39
N ALA A 110 -14.11 27.98 10.29
CA ALA A 110 -15.53 28.32 10.47
C ALA A 110 -16.09 29.01 9.21
N LEU A 111 -15.28 29.87 8.57
CA LEU A 111 -15.63 30.50 7.29
C LEU A 111 -15.70 29.47 6.16
N ASN A 112 -14.75 28.55 6.08
CA ASN A 112 -14.80 27.45 5.10
C ASN A 112 -16.01 26.55 5.29
N LYS A 113 -16.41 26.25 6.54
CA LYS A 113 -17.63 25.50 6.83
C LYS A 113 -18.89 26.26 6.40
N LEU A 114 -18.92 27.58 6.60
CA LEU A 114 -19.99 28.44 6.10
C LEU A 114 -20.04 28.44 4.56
N PHE A 115 -18.90 28.50 3.88
CA PHE A 115 -18.84 28.42 2.42
C PHE A 115 -19.28 27.05 1.89
N GLN A 116 -18.91 25.96 2.56
CA GLN A 116 -19.39 24.62 2.22
C GLN A 116 -20.90 24.49 2.40
N GLN A 117 -21.46 25.09 3.45
CA GLN A 117 -22.90 25.12 3.68
C GLN A 117 -23.62 25.92 2.58
N ILE A 118 -23.13 27.13 2.25
CA ILE A 118 -23.69 27.95 1.15
C ILE A 118 -23.57 27.23 -0.20
N TYR A 119 -22.48 26.50 -0.44
CA TYR A 119 -22.33 25.71 -1.65
C TYR A 119 -23.29 24.51 -1.66
N SER A 120 -23.52 23.85 -0.53
CA SER A 120 -24.40 22.69 -0.44
C SER A 120 -25.88 23.07 -0.57
N ASP A 121 -26.30 24.13 0.11
CA ASP A 121 -27.67 24.66 0.12
C ASP A 121 -27.95 25.60 -1.07
N GLY A 122 -26.92 26.07 -1.76
CA GLY A 122 -27.03 27.04 -2.86
C GLY A 122 -27.60 26.44 -4.16
N THR A 123 -28.35 27.27 -4.88
CA THR A 123 -28.82 26.98 -6.25
C THR A 123 -27.63 26.88 -7.22
N ASP A 124 -27.82 26.25 -8.38
CA ASP A 124 -26.75 26.09 -9.38
C ASP A 124 -26.11 27.43 -9.80
N GLU A 125 -26.86 28.53 -9.75
CA GLU A 125 -26.33 29.87 -10.02
C GLU A 125 -25.35 30.34 -8.93
N VAL A 126 -25.64 30.06 -7.65
CA VAL A 126 -24.77 30.40 -6.52
C VAL A 126 -23.48 29.57 -6.59
N LYS A 127 -23.59 28.27 -6.85
CA LYS A 127 -22.42 27.37 -7.05
C LYS A 127 -21.56 27.84 -8.21
N ARG A 128 -22.19 28.25 -9.31
CA ARG A 128 -21.50 28.76 -10.50
C ARG A 128 -20.80 30.09 -10.23
N ALA A 129 -21.43 30.98 -9.47
CA ALA A 129 -20.84 32.25 -9.06
C ALA A 129 -19.61 32.04 -8.19
N MET A 130 -19.73 31.15 -7.20
CA MET A 130 -18.64 30.81 -6.28
C MET A 130 -17.46 30.20 -7.01
N ASN A 131 -17.69 29.21 -7.88
CA ASN A 131 -16.63 28.57 -8.64
C ASN A 131 -15.95 29.55 -9.60
N LYS A 132 -16.72 30.39 -10.31
CA LYS A 132 -16.17 31.36 -11.25
C LYS A 132 -15.35 32.43 -10.53
N SER A 133 -15.87 33.01 -9.44
CA SER A 133 -15.17 34.06 -8.71
C SER A 133 -13.88 33.53 -8.08
N PHE A 134 -13.93 32.32 -7.53
CA PHE A 134 -12.77 31.70 -6.89
C PHE A 134 -11.68 31.37 -7.92
N MET A 135 -12.06 30.82 -9.09
CA MET A 135 -11.11 30.52 -10.16
C MET A 135 -10.52 31.79 -10.80
N GLU A 136 -11.33 32.83 -11.05
CA GLU A 136 -10.84 34.06 -11.69
C GLU A 136 -9.98 34.92 -10.74
N SER A 137 -10.28 34.90 -9.44
CA SER A 137 -9.52 35.62 -8.41
C SER A 137 -8.30 34.87 -7.88
N GLY A 138 -7.94 33.72 -8.47
CA GLY A 138 -6.78 32.93 -8.00
C GLY A 138 -6.95 32.38 -6.58
N GLY A 139 -8.20 32.20 -6.13
CA GLY A 139 -8.54 31.63 -4.83
C GLY A 139 -8.71 32.64 -3.70
N THR A 140 -8.71 33.95 -3.98
CA THR A 140 -8.74 34.97 -2.92
C THR A 140 -10.11 35.64 -2.72
N VAL A 141 -11.03 35.53 -3.68
CA VAL A 141 -12.36 36.17 -3.61
C VAL A 141 -13.47 35.16 -3.93
N LEU A 142 -14.45 35.06 -3.02
CA LEU A 142 -15.63 34.21 -3.16
C LEU A 142 -16.92 35.04 -3.19
N SER A 143 -17.67 34.96 -4.28
CA SER A 143 -18.95 35.68 -4.45
C SER A 143 -20.09 34.72 -4.76
N THR A 144 -21.24 34.98 -4.16
CA THR A 144 -22.46 34.18 -4.32
C THR A 144 -23.44 34.77 -5.35
N ASN A 145 -23.12 35.92 -5.97
CA ASN A 145 -24.02 36.62 -6.90
C ASN A 145 -23.63 36.42 -8.37
N TRP A 146 -24.35 35.53 -9.07
CA TRP A 146 -24.10 35.19 -10.48
C TRP A 146 -24.32 36.35 -11.46
N SER A 147 -25.31 37.22 -11.20
CA SER A 147 -25.65 38.32 -12.11
C SER A 147 -24.50 39.31 -12.30
N ASP A 148 -23.64 39.38 -11.29
CA ASP A 148 -22.53 40.29 -11.18
C ASP A 148 -21.24 39.62 -11.68
N VAL A 149 -20.82 38.52 -11.06
CA VAL A 149 -19.60 37.78 -11.49
C VAL A 149 -19.72 37.10 -12.84
N GLY A 150 -20.94 36.89 -13.34
CA GLY A 150 -21.19 36.40 -14.69
C GLY A 150 -20.71 37.38 -15.77
N LYS A 151 -20.83 38.69 -15.52
CA LYS A 151 -20.57 39.77 -16.50
C LYS A 151 -19.20 40.42 -16.33
N ARG A 152 -18.71 40.55 -15.09
CA ARG A 152 -17.39 41.12 -14.79
C ARG A 152 -16.38 40.05 -14.39
N LYS A 153 -15.10 40.30 -14.68
CA LYS A 153 -14.00 39.48 -14.17
C LYS A 153 -13.72 39.85 -12.72
N VAL A 154 -13.52 38.85 -11.88
CA VAL A 154 -13.17 39.07 -10.48
C VAL A 154 -11.66 39.27 -10.36
N GLU A 155 -11.25 40.43 -9.85
CA GLU A 155 -9.83 40.77 -9.67
C GLU A 155 -9.23 40.03 -8.45
N VAL A 156 -7.95 39.69 -8.56
CA VAL A 156 -7.20 39.04 -7.48
C VAL A 156 -6.89 40.07 -6.42
N ASN A 157 -7.45 39.90 -5.22
CA ASN A 157 -7.07 40.66 -4.03
C ASN A 157 -6.27 39.74 -3.10
N PRO A 158 -4.93 39.73 -3.18
CA PRO A 158 -4.13 38.91 -2.30
C PRO A 158 -4.10 39.50 -0.87
N PRO A 159 -3.92 38.67 0.17
CA PRO A 159 -3.73 39.14 1.55
C PRO A 159 -2.51 40.08 1.68
N GLU A 160 -2.51 40.98 2.65
CA GLU A 160 -1.55 42.11 2.76
C GLU A 160 -0.05 41.73 2.75
N ASP A 161 0.30 40.47 3.02
CA ASP A 161 1.67 39.93 3.03
C ASP A 161 2.05 39.14 1.75
N MET A 162 1.23 39.18 0.68
CA MET A 162 1.44 38.41 -0.54
C MET A 162 1.27 39.24 -1.82
N GLU A 163 2.34 39.41 -2.61
CA GLU A 163 2.27 40.06 -3.92
C GLU A 163 1.92 39.05 -5.03
N TRP A 164 0.80 39.28 -5.72
CA TRP A 164 0.44 38.48 -6.89
C TRP A 164 1.37 38.80 -8.06
N LYS A 165 2.27 37.86 -8.41
CA LYS A 165 3.10 37.96 -9.62
C LYS A 165 2.50 37.13 -10.75
N LYS A 166 2.15 37.83 -11.83
CA LYS A 166 1.77 37.20 -13.10
C LYS A 166 3.05 36.87 -13.87
N TYR A 167 3.32 35.58 -14.10
CA TYR A 167 4.38 35.11 -14.98
C TYR A 167 3.97 35.29 -16.45
#